data_AF-A0A7S1HAZ4-F1
#
_entry.id   AF-A0A7S1HAZ4-F1
#
_cell.length_a   1.000
_cell.length_b   1.000
_cell.length_c   1.000
_cell.angle_alpha   90.00
_cell.angle_beta   90.00
_cell.angle_gamma   90.00
#
_symmetry.space_group_name_H-M   'P 1'
#
loop_
_entity.id
_entity.type
_entity.pdbx_description
1 polymer ?
#
loop_
_entity_poly.entity_id
_entity_poly.type
_entity_poly.pdbx_seq_one_letter_code
_entity_poly.pdbx_strand_id
1 'polypeptide(L)'
;LDCQGNTTRYLLGDAADEQHAGSAAFFAQTLKFSVKEVDTADFVVASPWDNLDVMPASAELDELHGKLESRYKIYKLQKALEALQQQDGRYDEIWMDTPPALNFYTRSALIAAQGCLIPFDCDDFSRRAL
;
A
#
# COMPACT_ATOMS: atom_id res chain seq x y z
N LEU A 1 0.04 -3.12 -0.35
CA LEU A 1 0.83 -3.18 0.91
C LEU A 1 1.03 -4.62 1.39
N ASP A 2 0.22 -5.56 0.90
CA ASP A 2 0.45 -7.00 1.06
C ASP A 2 1.64 -7.49 0.21
N CYS A 3 2.60 -8.19 0.83
CA CYS A 3 3.78 -8.73 0.16
C CYS A 3 3.43 -9.83 -0.85
N GLN A 4 2.26 -10.46 -0.75
CA GLN A 4 1.79 -11.43 -1.75
C GLN A 4 1.47 -10.78 -3.10
N GLY A 5 1.13 -9.48 -3.11
CA GLY A 5 0.90 -8.74 -4.35
C GLY A 5 -0.28 -9.21 -5.20
N ASN A 6 -1.24 -9.95 -4.63
CA ASN A 6 -2.38 -10.49 -5.37
C ASN A 6 -3.16 -9.38 -6.10
N THR A 7 -3.53 -8.29 -5.41
CA THR A 7 -4.22 -7.14 -6.02
C THR A 7 -3.40 -6.50 -7.13
N THR A 8 -2.07 -6.38 -6.97
CA THR A 8 -1.18 -5.89 -8.03
C THR A 8 -1.24 -6.78 -9.26
N ARG A 9 -1.16 -8.11 -9.09
CA ARG A 9 -1.26 -9.08 -10.19
C ARG A 9 -2.63 -9.01 -10.89
N TYR A 10 -3.72 -8.90 -10.13
CA TYR A 10 -5.07 -8.81 -10.68
C TYR A 10 -5.29 -7.53 -11.49
N LEU A 11 -4.75 -6.39 -11.05
CA LEU A 11 -4.97 -5.11 -11.71
C LEU A 11 -4.05 -4.89 -12.92
N LEU A 12 -2.79 -5.35 -12.85
CA LEU A 12 -1.79 -5.10 -13.90
C LEU A 12 -1.60 -6.26 -14.87
N GLY A 13 -2.08 -7.47 -14.54
CA GLY A 13 -1.89 -8.65 -15.39
C GLY A 13 -0.41 -8.98 -15.58
N ASP A 14 0.01 -9.18 -16.84
CA ASP A 14 1.41 -9.49 -17.18
C ASP A 14 2.38 -8.35 -16.86
N ALA A 15 1.90 -7.10 -16.86
CA ALA A 15 2.70 -5.95 -16.46
C ALA A 15 3.11 -6.01 -14.98
N ALA A 16 2.48 -6.84 -14.14
CA ALA A 16 2.88 -7.03 -12.75
C ALA A 16 4.27 -7.66 -12.59
N ASP A 17 4.75 -8.39 -13.60
CA ASP A 17 6.08 -9.03 -13.58
C ASP A 17 7.20 -8.07 -14.01
N GLU A 18 6.86 -6.88 -14.50
CA GLU A 18 7.83 -5.84 -14.82
C GLU A 18 8.42 -5.21 -13.55
N GLN A 19 9.65 -4.68 -13.67
CA GLN A 19 10.34 -4.06 -12.55
C GLN A 19 9.76 -2.66 -12.27
N HIS A 20 8.78 -2.60 -11.37
CA HIS A 20 8.21 -1.34 -10.87
C HIS A 20 8.90 -0.91 -9.58
N ALA A 21 9.03 0.40 -9.34
CA ALA A 21 9.52 0.90 -8.06
C ALA A 21 8.53 0.55 -6.93
N GLY A 22 7.27 0.97 -7.09
CA GLY A 22 6.16 0.60 -6.23
C GLY A 22 6.35 0.89 -4.75
N SER A 23 5.52 0.23 -3.94
CA SER A 23 5.48 0.43 -2.49
C SER A 23 6.75 -0.03 -1.77
N ALA A 24 7.44 -1.07 -2.25
CA ALA A 24 8.70 -1.52 -1.67
C ALA A 24 9.80 -0.45 -1.83
N ALA A 25 9.98 0.12 -3.03
CA ALA A 25 10.96 1.18 -3.23
C ALA A 25 10.59 2.45 -2.45
N PHE A 26 9.30 2.79 -2.38
CA PHE A 26 8.81 3.89 -1.55
C PHE A 26 9.26 3.71 -0.09
N PHE A 27 8.96 2.57 0.54
CA PHE A 27 9.35 2.33 1.93
C PHE A 27 10.87 2.23 2.09
N ALA A 28 11.58 1.62 1.15
CA ALA A 28 13.03 1.57 1.16
C ALA A 28 13.65 2.97 1.12
N GLN A 29 13.06 3.93 0.40
CA GLN A 29 13.50 5.33 0.42
C GLN A 29 13.40 5.93 1.82
N THR A 30 12.31 5.63 2.56
CA THR A 30 12.09 6.18 3.91
C THR A 30 13.11 5.69 4.95
N LEU A 31 13.81 4.59 4.65
CA LEU A 31 14.89 4.05 5.45
C LEU A 31 16.25 4.66 5.10
N LYS A 32 16.41 5.26 3.92
CA LYS A 32 17.65 5.93 3.50
C LYS A 32 17.64 7.38 4.00
N PHE A 33 18.81 7.87 4.41
CA PHE A 33 19.02 9.30 4.63
C PHE A 33 19.45 9.92 3.29
N SER A 34 18.47 10.30 2.46
CA SER A 34 18.71 10.94 1.17
C SER A 34 18.51 12.45 1.27
N VAL A 35 19.33 13.22 0.53
CA VAL A 35 19.21 14.68 0.39
C VAL A 35 18.06 15.04 -0.57
N LYS A 36 17.67 14.12 -1.46
CA LYS A 36 16.55 14.27 -2.39
C LYS A 36 15.59 13.10 -2.21
N GLU A 37 14.39 13.37 -1.73
CA GLU A 37 13.28 12.40 -1.70
C GLU A 37 12.65 12.33 -3.10
N VAL A 38 12.35 11.12 -3.57
CA VAL A 38 11.56 10.91 -4.79
C VAL A 38 10.09 11.13 -4.44
N ASP A 39 9.32 11.70 -5.36
CA ASP A 39 7.91 11.98 -5.13
C ASP A 39 7.12 10.68 -4.96
N THR A 40 6.06 10.70 -4.16
CA THR A 40 5.17 9.55 -3.98
C THR A 40 4.55 9.13 -5.31
N ALA A 41 4.21 10.10 -6.17
CA ALA A 41 3.63 9.85 -7.49
C ALA A 41 4.54 9.04 -8.42
N ASP A 42 5.86 9.13 -8.26
CA ASP A 42 6.83 8.39 -9.09
C ASP A 42 6.88 6.89 -8.74
N PHE A 43 6.28 6.47 -7.62
CA PHE A 43 6.13 5.07 -7.24
C PHE A 43 4.81 4.46 -7.73
N VAL A 44 3.96 5.26 -8.37
CA VAL A 44 2.64 4.85 -8.88
C VAL A 44 2.74 4.64 -10.38
N VAL A 45 2.07 3.61 -10.89
CA VAL A 45 2.02 3.26 -12.31
C VAL A 45 0.58 3.25 -12.82
N ALA A 46 0.39 3.61 -14.08
CA ALA A 46 -0.91 3.53 -14.72
C ALA A 46 -1.34 2.07 -14.88
N SER A 47 -2.60 1.77 -14.56
CA SER A 47 -3.19 0.48 -14.86
C SER A 47 -3.80 0.47 -16.28
N PRO A 48 -4.19 -0.69 -16.83
CA PRO A 48 -4.91 -0.74 -18.10
C PRO A 48 -6.36 -0.21 -18.01
N TRP A 49 -6.80 0.21 -16.82
CA TRP A 49 -8.15 0.70 -16.56
C TRP A 49 -8.14 2.22 -16.42
N ASP A 50 -9.08 2.89 -17.08
CA ASP A 50 -9.22 4.34 -17.01
C ASP A 50 -9.48 4.81 -15.57
N ASN A 51 -8.81 5.90 -15.18
CA ASN A 51 -8.90 6.53 -13.86
C ASN A 51 -8.46 5.63 -12.69
N LEU A 52 -7.70 4.56 -12.97
CA LEU A 52 -7.15 3.69 -11.95
C LEU A 52 -5.63 3.59 -12.13
N ASP A 53 -4.92 4.10 -11.13
CA ASP A 53 -3.48 3.92 -11.00
C ASP A 53 -3.19 2.95 -9.84
N VAL A 54 -2.03 2.30 -9.88
CA VAL A 54 -1.62 1.30 -8.88
C VAL A 54 -0.25 1.65 -8.35
N MET A 55 -0.05 1.59 -7.04
CA MET A 55 1.28 1.50 -6.43
C MET A 55 1.59 0.01 -6.19
N PRO A 56 2.41 -0.64 -7.03
CA PRO A 56 2.59 -2.09 -6.98
C PRO A 56 3.15 -2.56 -5.63
N ALA A 57 2.66 -3.70 -5.15
CA ALA A 57 3.26 -4.39 -4.02
C ALA A 57 4.34 -5.36 -4.50
N SER A 58 5.26 -5.70 -3.61
CA SER A 58 6.38 -6.61 -3.90
C SER A 58 6.67 -7.47 -2.68
N ALA A 59 7.17 -8.67 -2.92
CA ALA A 59 7.64 -9.59 -1.88
C ALA A 59 8.75 -8.97 -1.00
N GLU A 60 9.52 -8.01 -1.54
CA GLU A 60 10.56 -7.27 -0.79
C GLU A 60 10.01 -6.52 0.44
N LEU A 61 8.69 -6.25 0.48
CA LEU A 61 8.05 -5.67 1.66
C LEU A 61 8.24 -6.52 2.91
N ASP A 62 8.34 -7.85 2.78
CA ASP A 62 8.52 -8.74 3.93
C ASP A 62 9.85 -8.46 4.66
N GLU A 63 10.92 -8.21 3.90
CA GLU A 63 12.24 -7.88 4.45
C GLU A 63 12.34 -6.46 5.03
N LEU A 64 11.47 -5.57 4.56
CA LEU A 64 11.46 -4.16 4.99
C LEU A 64 10.70 -3.94 6.29
N HIS A 65 9.70 -4.78 6.60
CA HIS A 65 8.83 -4.63 7.78
C HIS A 65 9.66 -4.40 9.06
N GLY A 66 10.55 -5.32 9.44
CA GLY A 66 11.30 -5.19 10.69
C GLY A 66 12.17 -3.94 10.78
N LYS A 67 12.71 -3.47 9.65
CA LYS A 67 13.53 -2.25 9.57
C LYS A 67 12.68 -0.99 9.73
N LEU A 68 11.46 -0.98 9.19
CA LEU A 68 10.53 0.15 9.29
C LEU A 68 9.97 0.30 10.71
N GLU A 69 9.65 -0.83 11.34
CA GLU A 69 9.14 -0.88 12.71
C GLU A 69 10.18 -0.39 13.71
N SER A 70 11.42 -0.88 13.63
CA SER A 70 12.51 -0.47 14.54
C SER A 70 12.88 1.02 14.45
N ARG A 71 12.57 1.68 13.32
CA ARG A 71 12.84 3.11 13.09
C ARG A 71 11.61 4.02 13.25
N TYR A 72 10.52 3.49 13.80
CA TYR A 72 9.27 4.23 14.08
C TYR A 72 8.70 4.95 12.85
N LYS A 73 8.75 4.33 11.67
CA LYS A 73 8.28 4.93 10.40
C LYS A 73 6.78 4.77 10.14
N ILE A 74 5.98 4.50 11.17
CA ILE A 74 4.57 4.10 11.03
C ILE A 74 3.67 5.16 10.33
N TYR A 75 4.00 6.44 10.47
CA TYR A 75 3.26 7.56 9.86
C TYR A 75 3.69 7.91 8.43
N LYS A 76 4.69 7.21 7.85
CA LYS A 76 5.21 7.56 6.52
C LYS A 76 4.18 7.36 5.41
N LEU A 77 3.36 6.32 5.51
CA LEU A 77 2.29 6.06 4.54
C LEU A 77 1.24 7.19 4.54
N GLN A 78 0.71 7.56 5.71
CA GLN A 78 -0.27 8.63 5.85
C GLN A 78 0.17 9.92 5.15
N LYS A 79 1.40 10.37 5.43
CA LYS A 79 1.95 11.60 4.82
C LYS A 79 2.07 11.51 3.30
N ALA A 80 2.40 10.32 2.79
CA ALA A 80 2.51 10.09 1.36
C ALA A 80 1.15 10.10 0.67
N LEU A 81 0.11 9.52 1.30
CA LEU A 81 -1.25 9.56 0.77
C LEU A 81 -1.84 10.98 0.81
N GLU A 82 -1.59 11.73 1.89
CA GLU A 82 -1.95 13.15 2.00
C GLU A 82 -1.29 13.97 0.89
N ALA A 83 -0.02 13.70 0.59
CA ALA A 83 0.69 14.37 -0.51
C ALA A 83 0.06 14.04 -1.88
N LEU A 84 -0.30 12.78 -2.14
CA LEU A 84 -0.99 12.38 -3.37
C LEU A 84 -2.36 13.04 -3.52
N GLN A 85 -3.09 13.24 -2.43
CA GLN A 85 -4.39 13.95 -2.46
C GLN A 85 -4.22 15.46 -2.62
N GLN A 86 -3.18 16.06 -2.04
CA GLN A 86 -2.93 17.51 -2.11
C GLN A 86 -2.31 17.95 -3.44
N GLN A 87 -1.54 17.09 -4.11
CA GLN A 87 -1.00 17.35 -5.44
C GLN A 87 -2.13 17.35 -6.47
N ASP A 88 -2.65 18.55 -6.75
CA ASP A 88 -3.69 18.85 -7.74
C ASP A 88 -5.00 18.06 -7.59
N GLY A 89 -5.26 17.43 -6.44
CA GLY A 89 -6.45 16.60 -6.25
C GLY A 89 -6.42 15.34 -7.12
N ARG A 90 -5.23 14.80 -7.42
CA ARG A 90 -5.04 13.74 -8.42
C ARG A 90 -5.88 12.48 -8.17
N TYR A 91 -6.19 12.17 -6.93
CA TYR A 91 -7.02 11.02 -6.56
C TYR A 91 -8.14 11.44 -5.62
N ASP A 92 -9.39 11.18 -6.04
CA ASP A 92 -10.58 11.35 -5.21
C ASP A 92 -10.64 10.29 -4.10
N GLU A 93 -10.22 9.05 -4.42
CA GLU A 93 -10.18 7.93 -3.48
C GLU A 93 -8.87 7.15 -3.56
N ILE A 94 -8.44 6.63 -2.41
CA ILE A 94 -7.26 5.77 -2.30
C ILE A 94 -7.65 4.52 -1.51
N TRP A 95 -7.48 3.37 -2.15
CA TRP A 95 -7.75 2.06 -1.56
C TRP A 95 -6.43 1.38 -1.18
N MET A 96 -6.39 0.78 0.02
CA MET A 96 -5.20 0.13 0.55
C MET A 96 -5.46 -1.35 0.78
N ASP A 97 -4.80 -2.20 0.00
CA ASP A 97 -4.80 -3.64 0.20
C ASP A 97 -3.67 -4.05 1.18
N THR A 98 -4.07 -4.59 2.33
CA THR A 98 -3.21 -4.92 3.47
C THR A 98 -3.09 -6.42 3.69
N PRO A 99 -1.95 -6.92 4.20
CA PRO A 99 -1.82 -8.32 4.54
C PRO A 99 -2.77 -8.72 5.69
N PRO A 100 -3.15 -10.01 5.80
CA PRO A 100 -4.09 -10.48 6.83
C PRO A 100 -3.55 -10.37 8.26
N ALA A 101 -2.22 -10.35 8.42
CA ALA A 101 -1.59 -10.18 9.72
C ALA A 101 -1.64 -8.70 10.17
N LEU A 102 -1.90 -8.45 11.46
CA LEU A 102 -1.82 -7.11 12.06
C LEU A 102 -0.35 -6.68 12.26
N ASN A 103 0.36 -6.47 11.15
CA ASN A 103 1.78 -6.14 11.11
C ASN A 103 2.01 -4.63 10.92
N PHE A 104 3.26 -4.22 10.64
CA PHE A 104 3.59 -2.81 10.40
C PHE A 104 2.74 -2.18 9.29
N TYR A 105 2.53 -2.88 8.18
CA TYR A 105 1.80 -2.36 7.03
C TYR A 105 0.32 -2.18 7.33
N THR A 106 -0.33 -3.17 7.94
CA THR A 106 -1.75 -3.09 8.33
C THR A 106 -1.96 -1.98 9.36
N ARG A 107 -1.06 -1.82 10.33
CA ARG A 107 -1.12 -0.71 11.29
C ARG A 107 -0.90 0.65 10.63
N SER A 108 0.05 0.76 9.71
CA SER A 108 0.32 1.99 8.97
C SER A 108 -0.87 2.39 8.09
N ALA A 109 -1.51 1.42 7.44
CA ALA A 109 -2.73 1.61 6.66
C ALA A 109 -3.90 2.06 7.54
N LEU A 110 -4.12 1.41 8.70
CA LEU A 110 -5.19 1.81 9.64
C LEU A 110 -4.99 3.23 10.20
N ILE A 111 -3.75 3.68 10.39
CA ILE A 111 -3.45 5.06 10.77
C ILE A 111 -3.77 6.04 9.64
N ALA A 112 -3.50 5.65 8.39
CA ALA A 112 -3.70 6.50 7.22
C ALA A 112 -5.16 6.53 6.71
N ALA A 113 -5.94 5.49 7.01
CA ALA A 113 -7.28 5.29 6.46
C ALA A 113 -8.33 6.25 7.06
N GLN A 114 -9.21 6.78 6.22
CA GLN A 114 -10.40 7.53 6.63
C GLN A 114 -11.63 6.64 6.88
N GLY A 115 -11.62 5.42 6.32
CA GLY A 115 -12.63 4.40 6.52
C GLY A 115 -12.02 3.01 6.37
N CYS A 116 -12.61 2.00 7.00
CA CYS A 116 -12.12 0.64 6.96
C CYS A 116 -13.23 -0.31 6.51
N LEU A 117 -13.05 -0.94 5.35
CA LEU A 117 -13.92 -2.00 4.85
C LEU A 117 -13.37 -3.35 5.32
N ILE A 118 -14.17 -4.09 6.10
CA ILE A 118 -13.81 -5.42 6.59
C ILE A 118 -14.67 -6.45 5.85
N PRO A 119 -14.13 -7.14 4.83
CA PRO A 119 -14.84 -8.23 4.21
C PRO A 119 -14.93 -9.40 5.19
N PHE A 120 -16.13 -9.93 5.39
CA PHE A 120 -16.36 -11.14 6.19
C PHE A 120 -17.17 -12.13 5.37
N ASP A 121 -16.86 -13.41 5.53
CA ASP A 121 -17.64 -14.49 4.94
C ASP A 121 -18.86 -14.78 5.85
N CYS A 122 -20.05 -14.78 5.27
CA CYS A 122 -21.32 -14.88 6.00
C CYS A 122 -21.63 -16.30 6.50
N ASP A 123 -20.90 -17.33 6.07
CA ASP A 123 -21.37 -18.71 6.22
C ASP A 123 -21.09 -19.35 7.60
N ASP A 124 -19.98 -19.01 8.28
CA ASP A 124 -19.60 -19.63 9.56
C ASP A 124 -19.94 -18.77 10.79
N PHE A 125 -19.97 -17.44 10.65
CA PHE A 125 -20.23 -16.52 11.77
C PHE A 125 -21.74 -16.37 12.06
N SER A 126 -22.59 -16.37 11.03
CA SER A 126 -24.06 -16.31 11.21
C SER A 126 -24.62 -17.51 11.96
N ARG A 127 -23.95 -18.68 11.94
CA ARG A 127 -24.36 -19.87 12.70
C ARG A 127 -24.01 -19.83 14.19
N ARG A 128 -23.05 -18.99 14.60
CA ARG A 128 -22.58 -18.89 15.99
C ARG A 128 -23.09 -17.64 16.72
N ALA A 129 -23.79 -16.76 16.02
CA ALA A 129 -24.30 -15.49 16.55
C ALA A 129 -25.81 -15.50 16.90
N LEU A 130 -26.48 -16.68 16.91
CA LEU A 130 -27.83 -16.90 17.46
C LEU A 130 -27.79 -17.88 18.63
#